data_AF-A0A060WWR9-F1
#
_entry.id   AF-A0A060WWR9-F1
#
_cell.length_a   1.000
_cell.length_b   1.000
_cell.length_c   1.000
_cell.angle_alpha   90.00
_cell.angle_beta   90.00
_cell.angle_gamma   90.00
#
_symmetry.space_group_name_H-M   'P 1'
#
loop_
_entity.id
_entity.type
_entity.pdbx_description
1 polymer ?
#
loop_
_entity_poly.entity_id
_entity_poly.type
_entity_poly.pdbx_seq_one_letter_code
_entity_poly.pdbx_strand_id
1 'polypeptide(L)'
;MSIDLVHDNVEKDLIREVETIKSCQERMRRHLDKAIAQLASNRAAQHELERDLSDKVTAQRIDNRCHHLRNASDGISYYRGIERLDPSLSLPDSWSKFTDDNILHSQSERAASHKLRDVIEILLNVTSNEMWKHFNTVNVAFTNRMSETADAKNSLQTHLAKVTDHYLTNDHQARLSC
;
A
#
# COMPACT_ATOMS: atom_id res chain seq x y z
N MET A 1 -9.86 44.94 23.02
CA MET A 1 -10.86 43.90 22.69
C MET A 1 -10.13 42.81 21.93
N SER A 2 -9.72 41.74 22.63
CA SER A 2 -9.17 40.54 21.99
C SER A 2 -10.35 39.66 21.64
N ILE A 3 -10.66 39.52 20.35
CA ILE A 3 -11.57 38.47 19.90
C ILE A 3 -10.84 37.16 20.20
N ASP A 4 -11.34 36.45 21.20
CA ASP A 4 -10.82 35.15 21.60
C ASP A 4 -11.04 34.19 20.43
N LEU A 5 -9.99 33.94 19.66
CA LEU A 5 -9.97 33.04 18.53
C LEU A 5 -9.89 31.60 19.07
N VAL A 6 -10.87 31.19 19.88
CA VAL A 6 -10.94 29.83 20.41
C VAL A 6 -11.24 28.90 19.24
N HIS A 7 -10.20 28.30 18.68
CA HIS A 7 -10.37 27.15 17.80
C HIS A 7 -11.09 26.07 18.60
N ASP A 8 -12.29 25.77 18.15
CA ASP A 8 -13.13 24.72 18.65
C ASP A 8 -12.39 23.38 18.58
N ASN A 9 -12.59 22.53 19.59
CA ASN A 9 -11.97 21.21 19.62
C ASN A 9 -12.33 20.41 18.37
N VAL A 10 -13.55 20.57 17.85
CA VAL A 10 -13.99 19.95 16.61
C VAL A 10 -13.14 20.39 15.41
N GLU A 11 -12.84 21.68 15.30
CA GLU A 11 -12.02 22.22 14.21
C GLU A 11 -10.59 21.65 14.27
N LYS A 12 -9.97 21.64 15.46
CA LYS A 12 -8.63 21.08 15.67
C LYS A 12 -8.58 19.60 15.32
N ASP A 13 -9.59 18.82 15.74
CA ASP A 13 -9.61 17.38 15.51
C ASP A 13 -9.90 17.04 14.04
N LEU A 14 -10.73 17.83 13.35
CA LEU A 14 -10.95 17.70 11.90
C LEU A 14 -9.67 17.96 11.09
N ILE A 15 -8.93 19.02 11.43
CA ILE A 15 -7.65 19.32 10.76
C ILE A 15 -6.69 18.14 10.92
N ARG A 16 -6.57 17.60 12.15
CA ARG A 16 -5.73 16.43 12.43
C ARG A 16 -6.20 15.18 11.68
N GLU A 17 -7.50 14.93 11.60
CA GLU A 17 -8.04 13.79 10.85
C GLU A 17 -7.64 13.86 9.37
N VAL A 18 -7.78 15.04 8.75
CA VAL A 18 -7.37 15.26 7.35
C VAL A 18 -5.87 15.06 7.17
N GLU A 19 -5.05 15.57 8.09
CA GLU A 19 -3.59 15.37 8.07
C GLU A 19 -3.22 13.90 8.19
N THR A 20 -3.85 13.17 9.11
CA THR A 20 -3.63 11.73 9.30
C THR A 20 -4.03 10.93 8.05
N ILE A 21 -5.18 11.22 7.45
CA ILE A 21 -5.63 10.54 6.22
C ILE A 21 -4.64 10.80 5.08
N LYS A 22 -4.21 12.05 4.87
CA LYS A 22 -3.23 12.39 3.83
C LYS A 22 -1.89 11.70 4.06
N SER A 23 -1.41 11.67 5.31
CA SER A 23 -0.20 10.95 5.69
C SER A 23 -0.31 9.45 5.41
N CYS A 24 -1.44 8.83 5.79
CA CYS A 24 -1.73 7.42 5.49
C CYS A 24 -1.70 7.14 3.99
N GLN A 25 -2.40 7.95 3.19
CA GLN A 25 -2.44 7.83 1.74
C GLN A 25 -1.05 7.91 1.12
N GLU A 26 -0.23 8.86 1.55
CA GLU A 26 1.13 9.02 1.06
C GLU A 26 2.02 7.82 1.41
N ARG A 27 1.96 7.32 2.64
CA ARG A 27 2.70 6.10 3.04
C ARG A 27 2.27 4.89 2.23
N MET A 28 0.96 4.72 1.98
CA MET A 28 0.43 3.63 1.14
C MET A 28 0.90 3.76 -0.30
N ARG A 29 0.88 4.96 -0.88
CA ARG A 29 1.36 5.22 -2.25
C ARG A 29 2.84 4.87 -2.42
N ARG A 30 3.70 5.28 -1.49
CA ARG A 30 5.13 4.92 -1.51
C ARG A 30 5.37 3.41 -1.49
N HIS A 31 4.55 2.65 -0.76
CA HIS A 31 4.69 1.19 -0.71
C HIS A 31 4.09 0.51 -1.94
N LEU A 32 3.06 1.10 -2.55
CA LEU A 32 2.56 0.67 -3.85
C LEU A 32 3.65 0.81 -4.92
N ASP A 33 4.36 1.93 -4.96
CA ASP A 33 5.47 2.13 -5.92
C ASP A 33 6.58 1.09 -5.74
N LYS A 34 6.94 0.79 -4.49
CA LYS A 34 7.88 -0.29 -4.16
C LYS A 34 7.37 -1.66 -4.62
N ALA A 35 6.07 -1.93 -4.45
CA ALA A 35 5.47 -3.20 -4.88
C ALA A 35 5.47 -3.35 -6.41
N ILE A 36 5.20 -2.26 -7.13
CA ILE A 36 5.28 -2.24 -8.60
C ILE A 36 6.72 -2.50 -9.06
N ALA A 37 7.71 -1.85 -8.44
CA ALA A 37 9.12 -2.08 -8.75
C ALA A 37 9.53 -3.55 -8.47
N GLN A 38 9.14 -4.10 -7.32
CA GLN A 38 9.42 -5.51 -7.00
C GLN A 38 8.74 -6.48 -7.97
N LEU A 39 7.53 -6.17 -8.43
CA LEU A 39 6.85 -6.98 -9.46
C LEU A 39 7.63 -6.98 -10.78
N ALA A 40 8.21 -5.84 -11.17
CA ALA A 40 9.05 -5.76 -12.35
C ALA A 40 10.32 -6.61 -12.21
N SER A 41 11.00 -6.56 -11.06
CA SER A 41 12.17 -7.40 -10.77
C SER A 41 11.83 -8.89 -10.78
N ASN A 42 10.71 -9.28 -10.16
CA ASN A 42 10.23 -10.66 -10.18
C ASN A 42 9.98 -11.17 -11.62
N ARG A 43 9.38 -10.33 -12.48
CA ARG A 43 9.13 -10.65 -13.89
C ARG A 43 10.42 -10.79 -14.68
N ALA A 44 11.41 -9.92 -14.43
CA ALA A 44 12.72 -10.03 -15.07
C ALA A 44 13.40 -11.36 -14.68
N ALA A 45 13.44 -11.70 -13.39
CA ALA A 45 14.01 -12.97 -12.93
C ALA A 45 13.25 -14.19 -13.50
N GLN A 46 11.92 -14.11 -13.64
CA GLN A 46 11.15 -15.15 -14.31
C GLN A 46 11.56 -15.31 -15.78
N HIS A 47 11.70 -14.20 -16.51
CA HIS A 47 12.07 -14.24 -17.92
C HIS A 47 13.45 -14.87 -18.15
N GLU A 48 14.42 -14.56 -17.28
CA GLU A 48 15.76 -15.17 -17.33
C GLU A 48 15.70 -16.69 -17.13
N LEU A 49 14.86 -17.18 -16.20
CA LEU A 49 14.64 -18.62 -15.99
C LEU A 49 13.95 -19.28 -17.19
N GLU A 50 12.97 -18.62 -17.80
CA GLU A 50 12.26 -19.13 -18.97
C GLU A 50 13.20 -19.25 -20.18
N ARG A 51 14.09 -18.27 -20.37
CA ARG A 51 15.11 -18.32 -21.42
C ARG A 51 16.09 -19.48 -21.20
N ASP A 52 16.63 -19.59 -20.00
CA ASP A 52 17.54 -20.68 -19.62
C ASP A 52 16.89 -22.07 -19.80
N LEU A 53 15.61 -22.21 -19.42
CA LEU A 53 14.84 -23.43 -19.65
C LEU A 53 14.68 -23.74 -21.16
N SER A 54 14.33 -22.73 -21.96
CA SER A 54 14.16 -22.88 -23.41
C SER A 54 15.45 -23.35 -24.09
N ASP A 55 16.58 -22.77 -23.70
CA ASP A 55 17.91 -23.14 -24.22
C ASP A 55 18.25 -24.59 -23.89
N LYS A 56 17.98 -25.02 -22.65
CA LYS A 56 18.18 -26.43 -22.22
C LYS A 56 17.27 -27.41 -22.94
N VAL A 57 16.01 -27.07 -23.14
CA VAL A 57 15.07 -27.91 -23.89
C VAL A 57 15.54 -28.08 -25.34
N THR A 58 16.07 -27.02 -25.93
CA THR A 58 16.64 -27.05 -27.28
C THR A 58 17.89 -27.93 -27.33
N ALA A 59 18.81 -27.76 -26.38
CA ALA A 59 20.01 -28.59 -26.26
C ALA A 59 19.65 -30.07 -26.09
N GLN A 60 18.73 -30.40 -25.18
CA GLN A 60 18.25 -31.76 -24.97
C GLN A 60 17.61 -32.37 -26.23
N ARG A 61 16.89 -31.57 -27.02
CA ARG A 61 16.33 -32.05 -28.31
C ARG A 61 17.44 -32.38 -29.31
N ILE A 62 18.49 -31.57 -29.37
CA ILE A 62 19.67 -31.83 -30.21
C ILE A 62 20.36 -33.12 -29.74
N ASP A 63 20.62 -33.26 -28.44
CA ASP A 63 21.25 -34.44 -27.86
C ASP A 63 20.45 -35.71 -28.14
N ASN A 64 19.13 -35.65 -27.96
CA ASN A 64 18.24 -36.74 -28.32
C ASN A 64 18.37 -37.09 -29.80
N ARG A 65 18.37 -36.12 -30.72
CA ARG A 65 18.56 -36.40 -32.14
C ARG A 65 19.92 -37.06 -32.40
N CYS A 66 21.00 -36.52 -31.82
CA CYS A 66 22.36 -37.05 -31.96
C CYS A 66 22.47 -38.48 -31.44
N HIS A 67 21.81 -38.80 -30.32
CA HIS A 67 21.78 -40.15 -29.75
C HIS A 67 21.18 -41.21 -30.68
N HIS A 68 20.24 -40.82 -31.55
CA HIS A 68 19.61 -41.74 -32.52
C HIS A 68 20.39 -41.87 -33.84
N LEU A 69 21.45 -41.09 -34.05
CA LEU A 69 22.28 -41.16 -35.27
C LEU A 69 23.16 -42.42 -35.28
N ARG A 70 23.31 -43.01 -36.46
CA ARG A 70 24.19 -44.16 -36.74
C ARG A 70 25.06 -43.85 -37.96
N ASN A 71 26.14 -44.60 -38.18
CA ASN A 71 27.06 -44.35 -39.32
C ASN A 71 26.39 -44.40 -40.71
N ALA A 72 25.22 -45.04 -40.83
CA ALA A 72 24.43 -45.10 -42.05
C ALA A 72 23.30 -44.04 -42.11
N SER A 73 23.19 -43.17 -41.11
CA SER A 73 22.18 -42.10 -41.10
C SER A 73 22.53 -41.03 -42.13
N ASP A 74 21.50 -40.59 -42.86
CA ASP A 74 21.64 -39.59 -43.91
C ASP A 74 22.06 -38.22 -43.35
N GLY A 75 22.87 -37.47 -44.10
CA GLY A 75 23.40 -36.17 -43.70
C GLY A 75 24.58 -36.18 -42.72
N ILE A 76 25.18 -37.34 -42.44
CA ILE A 76 26.44 -37.44 -41.69
C ILE A 76 27.62 -37.40 -42.67
N SER A 77 28.61 -36.55 -42.39
CA SER A 77 29.82 -36.39 -43.20
C SER A 77 30.98 -35.93 -42.34
N TYR A 78 32.20 -36.15 -42.80
CA TYR A 78 33.39 -35.68 -42.10
C TYR A 78 33.63 -34.19 -42.40
N TYR A 79 33.51 -33.35 -41.38
CA TYR A 79 33.79 -31.91 -41.47
C TYR A 79 35.22 -31.65 -40.96
N ARG A 80 36.00 -30.83 -41.66
CA ARG A 80 37.35 -30.45 -41.19
C ARG A 80 37.26 -29.29 -40.20
N GLY A 81 38.10 -29.28 -39.16
CA GLY A 81 38.21 -28.16 -38.23
C GLY A 81 37.29 -28.22 -37.01
N ILE A 82 36.54 -29.31 -36.81
CA ILE A 82 35.75 -29.59 -35.60
C ILE A 82 36.62 -29.74 -34.35
N GLU A 83 37.92 -30.02 -34.51
CA GLU A 83 38.88 -30.06 -33.40
C GLU A 83 39.27 -28.67 -32.85
N ARG A 84 38.88 -27.58 -33.51
CA ARG A 84 39.08 -26.23 -32.99
C ARG A 84 37.93 -25.91 -32.02
N LEU A 85 38.19 -26.07 -30.73
CA LEU A 85 37.28 -25.59 -29.67
C LEU A 85 37.12 -24.07 -29.81
N ASP A 86 35.90 -23.63 -30.11
CA ASP A 86 35.55 -22.22 -30.07
C ASP A 86 35.46 -21.77 -28.60
N PRO A 87 36.25 -20.76 -28.16
CA PRO A 87 36.20 -20.26 -26.79
C PRO A 87 34.83 -19.73 -26.34
N SER A 88 33.92 -19.45 -27.28
CA SER A 88 32.55 -19.04 -27.00
C SER A 88 31.61 -20.20 -26.63
N LEU A 89 32.08 -21.44 -26.68
CA LEU A 89 31.29 -22.61 -26.29
C LEU A 89 31.16 -22.69 -24.77
N SER A 90 29.93 -22.85 -24.31
CA SER A 90 29.60 -23.17 -22.93
C SER A 90 30.09 -24.56 -22.56
N LEU A 91 30.86 -24.66 -21.47
CA LEU A 91 31.23 -25.91 -20.83
C LEU A 91 30.12 -26.37 -19.87
N PRO A 92 29.96 -27.68 -19.60
CA PRO A 92 28.94 -28.18 -18.67
C PRO A 92 28.95 -27.47 -17.31
N ASP A 93 30.13 -27.24 -16.73
CA ASP A 93 30.27 -26.53 -15.46
C ASP A 93 29.79 -25.07 -15.54
N SER A 94 30.11 -24.38 -16.63
CA SER A 94 29.64 -23.00 -16.85
C SER A 94 28.12 -22.93 -17.09
N TRP A 95 27.55 -23.95 -17.74
CA TRP A 95 26.11 -24.05 -17.96
C TRP A 95 25.36 -24.32 -16.66
N SER A 96 25.85 -25.26 -15.84
CA SER A 96 25.29 -25.54 -14.52
C SER A 96 25.35 -24.29 -13.64
N LYS A 97 26.51 -23.62 -13.59
CA LYS A 97 26.67 -22.41 -12.80
C LYS A 97 25.73 -21.29 -13.23
N PHE A 98 25.57 -21.06 -14.54
CA PHE A 98 24.63 -20.06 -15.06
C PHE A 98 23.19 -20.32 -14.58
N THR A 99 22.81 -21.60 -14.55
CA THR A 99 21.50 -22.04 -14.03
C THR A 99 21.37 -21.75 -12.54
N ASP A 100 22.38 -22.15 -11.77
CA ASP A 100 22.39 -21.99 -10.31
C ASP A 100 22.31 -20.50 -9.95
N ASP A 101 23.04 -19.64 -10.66
CA ASP A 101 23.01 -18.18 -10.49
C ASP A 101 21.61 -17.61 -10.78
N ASN A 102 20.95 -18.06 -11.86
CA ASN A 102 19.56 -17.65 -12.17
C ASN A 102 18.56 -18.09 -11.10
N ILE A 103 18.71 -19.32 -10.58
CA ILE A 103 17.87 -19.86 -9.51
C ILE A 103 18.06 -19.05 -8.22
N LEU A 104 19.31 -18.78 -7.84
CA LEU A 104 19.64 -17.98 -6.65
C LEU A 104 19.09 -16.56 -6.77
N HIS A 105 19.22 -15.93 -7.94
CA HIS A 105 18.65 -14.61 -8.20
C HIS A 105 17.12 -14.64 -8.05
N SER A 106 16.44 -15.60 -8.67
CA SER A 106 14.98 -15.76 -8.54
C SER A 106 14.53 -16.01 -7.10
N GLN A 107 15.29 -16.81 -6.32
CA GLN A 107 15.03 -17.02 -4.91
C GLN A 107 15.16 -15.72 -4.10
N SER A 108 16.19 -14.92 -4.39
CA SER A 108 16.40 -13.61 -3.77
C SER A 108 15.23 -12.66 -4.02
N GLU A 109 14.78 -12.54 -5.28
CA GLU A 109 13.64 -11.69 -5.65
C GLU A 109 12.33 -12.15 -4.97
N ARG A 110 12.08 -13.47 -4.90
CA ARG A 110 10.93 -14.01 -4.16
C ARG A 110 10.99 -13.72 -2.67
N ALA A 111 12.18 -13.82 -2.06
CA ALA A 111 12.37 -13.50 -0.65
C ALA A 111 12.15 -12.00 -0.37
N ALA A 112 12.67 -11.12 -1.23
CA ALA A 112 12.43 -9.68 -1.16
C ALA A 112 10.93 -9.35 -1.30
N SER A 113 10.25 -10.00 -2.25
CA SER A 113 8.80 -9.88 -2.44
C SER A 113 7.99 -10.35 -1.24
N HIS A 114 8.40 -11.44 -0.57
CA HIS A 114 7.77 -11.88 0.68
C HIS A 114 7.88 -10.80 1.75
N LYS A 115 9.10 -10.36 2.04
CA LYS A 115 9.37 -9.33 3.06
C LYS A 115 8.60 -8.04 2.80
N LEU A 116 8.49 -7.64 1.53
CA LEU A 116 7.72 -6.45 1.16
C LEU A 116 6.21 -6.62 1.46
N ARG A 117 5.65 -7.81 1.21
CA ARG A 117 4.24 -8.09 1.55
C ARG A 117 4.00 -8.05 3.05
N ASP A 118 4.91 -8.59 3.86
CA ASP A 118 4.83 -8.52 5.33
C ASP A 118 4.81 -7.05 5.81
N VAL A 119 5.69 -6.21 5.24
CA VAL A 119 5.74 -4.77 5.55
C VAL A 119 4.46 -4.06 5.12
N ILE A 120 3.90 -4.40 3.96
CA ILE A 120 2.63 -3.83 3.47
C ILE A 120 1.47 -4.22 4.39
N GLU A 121 1.40 -5.47 4.85
CA GLU A 121 0.36 -5.93 5.77
C GLU A 121 0.41 -5.15 7.10
N ILE A 122 1.61 -4.98 7.66
CA ILE A 122 1.81 -4.16 8.87
C ILE A 122 1.35 -2.71 8.60
N LEU A 123 1.75 -2.13 7.47
CA LEU A 123 1.36 -0.76 7.10
C LEU A 123 -0.16 -0.60 6.99
N LEU A 124 -0.87 -1.55 6.38
CA LEU A 124 -2.33 -1.50 6.23
C LEU A 124 -3.01 -1.54 7.60
N ASN A 125 -2.55 -2.41 8.51
CA ASN A 125 -3.06 -2.45 9.88
C ASN A 125 -2.79 -1.14 10.64
N VAL A 126 -1.57 -0.60 10.55
CA VAL A 126 -1.19 0.66 11.21
C VAL A 126 -2.03 1.83 10.69
N THR A 127 -2.09 2.01 9.37
CA THR A 127 -2.86 3.10 8.74
C THR A 127 -4.35 3.01 9.06
N SER A 128 -4.93 1.80 9.03
CA SER A 128 -6.33 1.57 9.39
C SER A 128 -6.62 1.99 10.84
N ASN A 129 -5.77 1.58 11.78
CA ASN A 129 -5.93 1.91 13.19
C ASN A 129 -5.78 3.42 13.46
N GLU A 130 -4.82 4.08 12.81
CA GLU A 130 -4.63 5.54 12.92
C GLU A 130 -5.86 6.31 12.42
N MET A 131 -6.36 5.98 11.22
CA MET A 131 -7.55 6.62 10.66
C MET A 131 -8.79 6.36 11.53
N TRP A 132 -8.99 5.12 11.98
CA TRP A 132 -10.10 4.76 12.85
C TRP A 132 -10.06 5.51 14.19
N LYS A 133 -8.88 5.64 14.80
CA LYS A 133 -8.71 6.40 16.04
C LYS A 133 -9.12 7.86 15.86
N HIS A 134 -8.65 8.51 14.81
CA HIS A 134 -8.98 9.92 14.55
C HIS A 134 -10.46 10.13 14.25
N PHE A 135 -11.07 9.24 13.46
CA PHE A 135 -12.51 9.25 13.22
C PHE A 135 -13.31 9.21 14.54
N ASN A 136 -12.93 8.34 15.48
CA ASN A 136 -13.61 8.28 16.78
C ASN A 136 -13.38 9.56 17.61
N THR A 137 -12.16 10.09 17.64
CA THR A 137 -11.85 11.34 18.34
C THR A 137 -12.71 12.50 17.83
N VAL A 138 -12.81 12.65 16.51
CA VAL A 138 -13.62 13.69 15.87
C VAL A 138 -15.11 13.53 16.23
N ASN A 139 -15.65 12.32 16.16
CA ASN A 139 -17.06 12.07 16.49
C ASN A 139 -17.38 12.36 17.98
N VAL A 140 -16.46 12.04 18.89
CA VAL A 140 -16.60 12.40 20.30
C VAL A 140 -16.60 13.91 20.47
N ALA A 141 -15.68 14.63 19.82
CA ALA A 141 -15.64 16.09 19.85
C ALA A 141 -16.94 16.71 19.32
N PHE A 142 -17.50 16.19 18.22
CA PHE A 142 -18.79 16.63 17.68
C PHE A 142 -19.93 16.41 18.68
N THR A 143 -19.99 15.23 19.30
CA THR A 143 -21.03 14.88 20.27
C THR A 143 -21.01 15.84 21.46
N ASN A 144 -19.82 16.15 21.98
CA ASN A 144 -19.66 17.09 23.08
C ASN A 144 -20.12 18.50 22.67
N ARG A 145 -19.70 18.98 21.50
CA ARG A 145 -20.11 20.31 21.00
C ARG A 145 -21.62 20.42 20.80
N MET A 146 -22.25 19.36 20.31
CA MET A 146 -23.71 19.31 20.16
C MET A 146 -24.41 19.39 21.52
N SER A 147 -23.90 18.70 22.54
CA SER A 147 -24.41 18.79 23.92
C SER A 147 -24.27 20.20 24.48
N GLU A 148 -23.07 20.79 24.39
CA GLU A 148 -22.80 22.16 24.86
C GLU A 148 -23.73 23.18 24.19
N THR A 149 -23.94 23.05 22.87
CA THR A 149 -24.85 23.91 22.10
C THR A 149 -26.31 23.73 22.53
N ALA A 150 -26.73 22.49 22.78
CA ALA A 150 -28.07 22.19 23.27
C ALA A 150 -28.31 22.77 24.67
N ASP A 151 -27.33 22.63 25.57
CA ASP A 151 -27.39 23.15 26.95
C ASP A 151 -27.43 24.68 26.97
N ALA A 152 -26.61 25.33 26.14
CA ALA A 152 -26.64 26.78 25.97
C ALA A 152 -28.00 27.27 25.45
N LYS A 153 -28.57 26.59 24.44
CA LYS A 153 -29.90 26.89 23.93
C LYS A 153 -30.98 26.73 25.00
N ASN A 154 -30.99 25.60 25.71
CA ASN A 154 -31.97 25.33 26.77
C ASN A 154 -31.89 26.38 27.88
N SER A 155 -30.68 26.81 28.24
CA SER A 155 -30.44 27.87 29.21
C SER A 155 -31.02 29.20 28.73
N LEU A 156 -30.75 29.60 27.48
CA LEU A 156 -31.30 30.82 26.89
C LEU A 156 -32.83 30.80 26.80
N GLN A 157 -33.43 29.66 26.41
CA GLN A 157 -34.88 29.49 26.40
C GLN A 157 -35.49 29.63 27.80
N THR A 158 -34.83 29.06 28.81
CA THR A 158 -35.25 29.21 30.22
C THR A 158 -35.18 30.66 30.68
N HIS A 159 -34.12 31.38 30.34
CA HIS A 159 -33.99 32.81 30.66
C HIS A 159 -35.05 33.65 29.96
N LEU A 160 -35.31 33.39 28.67
CA LEU A 160 -36.35 34.08 27.91
C LEU A 160 -37.73 33.88 28.53
N ALA A 161 -38.07 32.65 28.94
CA ALA A 161 -39.34 32.35 29.59
C ALA A 161 -39.51 33.15 30.89
N LYS A 162 -38.49 33.17 31.76
CA LYS A 162 -38.50 33.94 33.01
C LYS A 162 -38.68 35.44 32.79
N VAL A 163 -37.96 35.99 31.81
CA VAL A 163 -38.04 37.42 31.48
C VAL A 163 -39.43 37.78 30.96
N THR A 164 -39.99 36.95 30.07
CA THR A 164 -41.34 37.15 29.52
C THR A 164 -42.40 37.11 30.61
N ASP A 165 -42.33 36.15 31.53
CA ASP A 165 -43.24 36.03 32.68
C ASP A 165 -43.19 37.26 33.59
N HIS A 166 -41.97 37.76 33.88
CA HIS A 166 -41.79 38.97 34.67
C HIS A 166 -42.38 40.21 33.97
N TYR A 167 -42.22 40.34 32.64
CA TYR A 167 -42.85 41.43 31.87
C TYR A 167 -44.38 41.38 31.92
N LEU A 168 -44.97 40.20 31.75
CA LEU A 168 -46.43 40.03 31.80
C LEU A 168 -46.99 40.31 33.20
N THR A 169 -46.28 39.87 34.24
CA THR A 169 -46.65 40.14 35.64
C THR A 169 -46.61 41.64 35.95
N ASN A 170 -45.55 42.33 35.51
CA ASN A 170 -45.42 43.77 35.71
C ASN A 170 -46.45 44.58 34.92
N ASP A 171 -46.75 44.20 33.66
CA ASP A 171 -47.81 44.84 32.87
C ASP A 171 -49.18 44.65 33.54
N HIS A 172 -49.45 43.46 34.09
CA HIS A 172 -50.69 43.22 34.82
C HIS A 172 -50.80 44.09 36.10
N GLN A 173 -49.72 44.21 36.88
CA GLN A 173 -49.68 45.07 38.06
C GLN A 173 -49.85 46.56 37.72
N ALA A 174 -49.21 47.03 36.64
CA ALA A 174 -49.34 48.41 36.17
C ALA A 174 -50.78 48.75 35.76
N ARG A 175 -51.51 47.82 35.16
CA ARG A 175 -52.94 48.00 34.81
C ARG A 175 -53.87 47.98 36.01
N LEU A 176 -53.52 47.31 37.10
CA LEU A 176 -54.31 47.28 38.33
C LEU A 176 -54.08 48.51 39.22
N SER A 177 -52.99 49.25 38.99
CA SER A 177 -52.59 50.43 39.78
C SER A 177 -52.91 51.76 39.08
N CYS A 178 -53.52 51.71 37.89
CA CYS A 178 -54.05 52.85 37.15
C CYS A 178 -55.58 52.86 37.22
#